data_AF-A0A318UIH2-F1
#
_entry.id   AF-A0A318UIH2-F1
#
_cell.length_a   1.000
_cell.length_b   1.000
_cell.length_c   1.000
_cell.angle_alpha   90.00
_cell.angle_beta   90.00
_cell.angle_gamma   90.00
#
_symmetry.space_group_name_H-M   'P 1'
#
loop_
_entity.id
_entity.type
_entity.pdbx_description
1 polymer ?
#
loop_
_entity_poly.entity_id
_entity_poly.type
_entity_poly.pdbx_seq_one_letter_code
_entity_poly.pdbx_strand_id
1 'polypeptide(L)'
;MKTLKTTIAGLTVISLTLFAFTQIKKGGIRGRITPVEGVQEIQVISGKDTLRLAAGNGNFQFNNLKAGTYKVWIKTNLPYKEYTLQEVPVIDSATTDIGQIKLLQN
;
A
#
# COMPACT_ATOMS: atom_id res chain seq x y z
N MET A 1 65.00 -28.87 13.95
CA MET A 1 65.01 -27.39 14.07
C MET A 1 64.15 -26.80 12.95
N LYS A 2 63.24 -25.89 13.30
CA LYS A 2 62.59 -24.85 12.46
C LYS A 2 61.56 -25.34 11.40
N THR A 3 60.24 -25.30 11.63
CA THR A 3 59.26 -24.19 11.80
C THR A 3 58.66 -23.63 10.49
N LEU A 4 57.33 -23.56 10.50
CA LEU A 4 56.45 -22.56 9.86
C LEU A 4 56.21 -22.68 8.34
N LYS A 5 55.01 -23.13 7.92
CA LYS A 5 53.76 -22.36 7.67
C LYS A 5 53.82 -21.56 6.35
N THR A 6 52.72 -21.59 5.59
CA THR A 6 52.39 -20.88 4.33
C THR A 6 52.83 -21.63 3.05
N THR A 7 51.91 -22.20 2.27
CA THR A 7 51.16 -21.44 1.27
C THR A 7 49.88 -22.21 0.89
N ILE A 8 48.77 -21.96 1.60
CA ILE A 8 47.42 -22.23 1.10
C ILE A 8 47.01 -20.94 0.38
N ALA A 9 47.49 -20.76 -0.85
CA ALA A 9 47.08 -19.66 -1.73
C ALA A 9 45.76 -20.01 -2.43
N GLY A 10 44.73 -20.26 -1.62
CA GLY A 10 43.36 -20.54 -2.08
C GLY A 10 42.36 -20.16 -1.00
N LEU A 11 42.69 -19.13 -0.22
CA LEU A 11 41.86 -18.63 0.86
C LEU A 11 40.73 -17.80 0.24
N THR A 12 39.57 -18.45 0.08
CA THR A 12 38.23 -17.83 0.20
C THR A 12 38.08 -16.50 -0.52
N VAL A 13 37.88 -16.55 -1.84
CA VAL A 13 37.28 -15.43 -2.58
C VAL A 13 35.81 -15.35 -2.18
N ILE A 14 35.58 -14.64 -1.07
CA ILE A 14 34.55 -13.60 -0.93
C ILE A 14 33.22 -13.95 -1.63
N SER A 15 32.39 -14.76 -0.96
CA SER A 15 30.95 -14.74 -1.21
C SER A 15 30.35 -13.50 -0.53
N LEU A 16 30.69 -12.30 -1.01
CA LEU A 16 29.90 -11.09 -0.75
C LEU A 16 28.61 -11.26 -1.56
N THR A 17 27.62 -11.90 -0.95
CA THR A 17 26.25 -11.93 -1.46
C THR A 17 25.79 -10.48 -1.60
N LEU A 18 25.72 -9.99 -2.84
CA LEU A 18 25.14 -8.71 -3.21
C LEU A 18 23.63 -8.73 -2.91
N PHE A 19 23.25 -8.39 -1.68
CA PHE A 19 21.86 -8.09 -1.39
C PHE A 19 21.54 -6.69 -1.95
N ALA A 20 20.96 -6.66 -3.15
CA ALA A 20 20.30 -5.47 -3.65
C ALA A 20 19.00 -5.27 -2.86
N PHE A 21 19.07 -4.62 -1.70
CA PHE A 21 17.88 -4.21 -0.97
C PHE A 21 17.19 -3.10 -1.76
N THR A 22 16.22 -3.49 -2.59
CA THR A 22 15.26 -2.53 -3.13
C THR A 22 14.39 -2.07 -1.97
N GLN A 23 14.69 -0.90 -1.42
CA GLN A 23 13.81 -0.25 -0.46
C GLN A 23 12.50 0.04 -1.18
N ILE A 24 11.51 -0.85 -1.02
CA ILE A 24 10.20 -0.66 -1.63
C ILE A 24 9.51 0.45 -0.84
N LYS A 25 9.71 1.68 -1.30
CA LYS A 25 9.00 2.84 -0.80
C LYS A 25 7.52 2.62 -1.08
N LYS A 26 6.77 2.39 -0.01
CA LYS A 26 5.37 2.02 -0.04
C LYS A 26 4.60 3.13 0.65
N GLY A 27 3.64 3.69 -0.06
CA GLY A 27 2.69 4.64 0.50
C GLY A 27 1.43 3.95 0.98
N GLY A 28 0.46 4.77 1.38
CA GLY A 28 -0.86 4.31 1.73
C GLY A 28 -1.94 5.36 1.48
N ILE A 29 -3.18 4.94 1.56
CA ILE A 29 -4.35 5.82 1.58
C ILE A 29 -5.13 5.50 2.83
N ARG A 30 -5.53 6.52 3.60
CA ARG A 30 -6.44 6.36 4.73
C ARG A 30 -7.60 7.32 4.59
N GLY A 31 -8.75 6.91 5.12
CA GLY A 31 -9.94 7.74 5.15
C GLY A 31 -10.97 7.21 6.14
N ARG A 32 -12.00 8.02 6.33
CA ARG A 32 -13.17 7.67 7.11
C ARG A 32 -14.42 7.73 6.25
N ILE A 33 -15.39 6.87 6.49
CA ILE A 33 -16.67 6.86 5.82
C ILE A 33 -17.77 6.98 6.87
N THR A 34 -18.78 7.79 6.56
CA THR A 34 -19.94 7.98 7.43
C THR A 34 -21.20 8.15 6.57
N PRO A 35 -22.28 7.42 6.85
CA PRO A 35 -22.40 6.30 7.79
C PRO A 35 -21.70 5.03 7.32
N VAL A 36 -21.28 4.18 8.26
CA VAL A 36 -20.54 2.93 7.99
C VAL A 36 -21.44 1.85 7.39
N GLU A 37 -22.72 1.88 7.76
CA GLU A 37 -23.78 0.95 7.36
C GLU A 37 -24.05 0.98 5.86
N GLY A 38 -23.76 2.12 5.22
CA GLY A 38 -23.92 2.30 3.80
C GLY A 38 -22.81 1.69 2.96
N VAL A 39 -21.68 1.30 3.54
CA VAL A 39 -20.52 0.78 2.80
C VAL A 39 -20.66 -0.72 2.60
N GLN A 40 -20.60 -1.17 1.35
CA GLN A 40 -20.49 -2.58 1.01
C GLN A 40 -19.02 -2.97 0.84
N GLU A 41 -18.30 -2.22 0.02
CA GLU A 41 -16.90 -2.50 -0.33
C GLU A 41 -16.17 -1.22 -0.71
N ILE A 42 -14.88 -1.16 -0.39
CA ILE A 42 -14.00 -0.05 -0.76
C ILE A 42 -12.95 -0.58 -1.72
N GLN A 43 -12.84 0.04 -2.88
CA GLN A 43 -11.89 -0.33 -3.91
C GLN A 43 -10.94 0.82 -4.22
N VAL A 44 -9.67 0.48 -4.42
CA VAL A 44 -8.61 1.42 -4.79
C VAL A 44 -8.01 0.95 -6.11
N ILE A 45 -8.16 1.77 -7.14
CA ILE A 45 -7.87 1.43 -8.53
C ILE A 45 -6.72 2.30 -9.02
N SER A 46 -5.66 1.67 -9.54
CA SER A 46 -4.54 2.36 -10.22
C SER A 46 -4.31 1.71 -11.58
N GLY A 47 -4.79 2.36 -12.64
CA GLY A 47 -4.73 1.81 -13.99
C GLY A 47 -5.50 0.49 -14.11
N LYS A 48 -4.77 -0.63 -14.19
CA LYS A 48 -5.34 -1.99 -14.27
C LYS A 48 -5.40 -2.72 -12.92
N ASP A 49 -4.65 -2.24 -11.92
CA ASP A 49 -4.61 -2.87 -10.60
C ASP A 49 -5.78 -2.38 -9.75
N THR A 50 -6.50 -3.32 -9.12
CA THR A 50 -7.61 -3.01 -8.20
C THR A 50 -7.38 -3.74 -6.88
N LEU A 51 -7.33 -2.98 -5.80
CA LEU A 51 -7.30 -3.50 -4.44
C LEU A 51 -8.66 -3.29 -3.80
N ARG A 52 -9.11 -4.27 -3.02
CA ARG A 52 -10.43 -4.26 -2.39
C ARG A 52 -10.27 -4.45 -0.89
N LEU A 53 -11.12 -3.76 -0.15
CA LEU A 53 -11.21 -3.84 1.28
C LEU A 53 -12.69 -3.92 1.66
N ALA A 54 -13.03 -4.92 2.48
CA ALA A 54 -14.38 -5.05 3.01
C ALA A 54 -14.72 -3.84 3.90
N ALA A 55 -16.01 -3.51 3.97
CA ALA A 55 -16.50 -2.51 4.90
C ALA A 55 -16.10 -2.86 6.34
N GLY A 56 -15.41 -1.94 7.00
CA GLY A 56 -15.02 -2.06 8.41
C GLY A 56 -15.78 -1.08 9.29
N ASN A 57 -15.16 -0.67 10.40
CA ASN A 57 -15.74 0.22 11.42
C ASN A 57 -15.78 1.71 10.98
N GLY A 58 -15.96 1.98 9.69
CA GLY A 58 -15.95 3.33 9.13
C GLY A 58 -14.58 3.96 8.90
N ASN A 59 -13.49 3.37 9.39
CA ASN A 59 -12.15 3.74 9.00
C ASN A 59 -11.63 2.73 7.98
N PHE A 60 -10.93 3.20 6.96
CA PHE A 60 -10.27 2.33 6.01
C PHE A 60 -8.84 2.80 5.77
N GLN A 61 -7.96 1.83 5.55
CA GLN A 61 -6.57 2.09 5.25
C GLN A 61 -6.05 1.05 4.28
N PHE A 62 -5.49 1.53 3.17
CA PHE A 62 -4.70 0.76 2.24
C PHE A 62 -3.24 1.03 2.52
N ASN A 63 -2.51 -0.01 2.86
CA ASN A 63 -1.06 0.04 3.03
C ASN A 63 -0.39 -0.55 1.78
N ASN A 64 0.93 -0.37 1.66
CA ASN A 64 1.71 -1.07 0.65
C ASN A 64 1.34 -0.66 -0.79
N LEU A 65 0.85 0.57 -0.99
CA LEU A 65 0.55 1.12 -2.30
C LEU A 65 1.83 1.67 -2.94
N LYS A 66 1.96 1.53 -4.25
CA LYS A 66 3.05 2.17 -4.99
C LYS A 66 2.76 3.67 -5.05
N ALA A 67 3.78 4.52 -5.12
CA ALA A 67 3.54 5.93 -5.41
C ALA A 67 2.90 6.09 -6.79
N GLY A 68 1.89 6.96 -6.87
CA GLY A 68 1.08 7.13 -8.07
C GLY A 68 -0.30 7.69 -7.75
N THR A 69 -1.11 7.82 -8.79
CA THR A 69 -2.45 8.38 -8.68
C THR A 69 -3.48 7.25 -8.66
N TYR A 70 -4.35 7.24 -7.66
CA TYR A 70 -5.36 6.23 -7.45
C TYR A 70 -6.77 6.79 -7.54
N LYS A 71 -7.71 5.95 -7.92
CA LYS A 71 -9.15 6.20 -7.83
C LYS A 71 -9.70 5.38 -6.67
N VAL A 72 -10.35 6.03 -5.72
CA VAL A 72 -11.03 5.36 -4.60
C VAL A 72 -12.50 5.26 -4.97
N TRP A 73 -13.00 4.04 -5.15
CA TRP A 73 -14.40 3.77 -5.42
C TRP A 73 -15.02 3.09 -4.21
N ILE A 74 -16.08 3.68 -3.68
CA ILE A 74 -16.82 3.18 -2.54
C ILE A 74 -18.13 2.65 -3.08
N LYS A 75 -18.24 1.32 -3.04
CA LYS A 75 -19.46 0.61 -3.35
C LYS A 75 -20.36 0.61 -2.13
N THR A 76 -21.59 1.03 -2.32
CA THR A 76 -22.57 1.20 -1.24
C THR A 76 -23.77 0.30 -1.41
N ASN A 77 -24.49 0.06 -0.32
CA ASN A 77 -25.81 -0.58 -0.35
C ASN A 77 -26.91 0.50 -0.42
N LEU A 78 -28.09 0.15 -0.94
CA LEU A 78 -29.27 1.02 -0.86
C LEU A 78 -29.59 1.33 0.61
N PRO A 79 -29.99 2.57 0.95
CA PRO A 79 -30.35 3.70 0.08
C PRO A 79 -29.17 4.64 -0.28
N TYR A 80 -27.92 4.24 -0.05
CA TYR A 80 -26.76 5.11 -0.24
C TYR A 80 -26.25 5.05 -1.68
N LYS A 81 -25.87 6.22 -2.23
CA LYS A 81 -25.28 6.33 -3.56
C LYS A 81 -23.79 5.99 -3.53
N GLU A 82 -23.33 5.30 -4.58
CA GLU A 82 -21.91 5.02 -4.77
C GLU A 82 -21.11 6.32 -4.86
N TYR A 83 -19.90 6.30 -4.28
CA TYR A 83 -19.02 7.45 -4.25
C TYR A 83 -17.69 7.12 -4.91
N THR A 84 -17.21 7.98 -5.80
CA THR A 84 -15.91 7.81 -6.45
C THR A 84 -15.08 9.07 -6.26
N LEU A 85 -13.94 8.92 -5.60
CA LEU A 85 -12.92 9.95 -5.51
C LEU A 85 -11.84 9.66 -6.55
N GLN A 86 -11.62 10.60 -7.45
CA GLN A 86 -10.60 10.52 -8.48
C GLN A 86 -9.33 11.22 -8.01
N GLU A 87 -8.21 10.87 -8.64
CA GLU A 87 -6.95 11.59 -8.51
C GLU A 87 -6.37 11.66 -7.09
N VAL A 88 -6.49 10.59 -6.30
CA VAL A 88 -5.86 10.51 -4.97
C VAL A 88 -4.37 10.26 -5.12
N PRO A 89 -3.50 11.22 -4.72
CA PRO A 89 -2.06 11.04 -4.84
C PRO A 89 -1.57 10.11 -3.73
N VAL A 90 -0.78 9.11 -4.07
CA VAL A 90 -0.01 8.31 -3.11
C VAL A 90 1.44 8.69 -3.25
N ILE A 91 2.03 9.15 -2.14
CA ILE A 91 3.42 9.54 -2.06
C ILE A 91 4.25 8.45 -1.39
N ASP A 92 5.52 8.36 -1.80
CA ASP A 92 6.46 7.39 -1.28
C ASP A 92 6.62 7.52 0.24
N SER A 93 6.51 6.39 0.95
CA SER A 93 6.71 6.29 2.40
C SER A 93 5.78 7.17 3.24
N ALA A 94 4.66 7.62 2.69
CA ALA A 94 3.66 8.39 3.41
C ALA A 94 2.23 7.91 3.10
N THR A 95 1.35 8.14 4.06
CA THR A 95 -0.07 7.80 3.94
C THR A 95 -0.85 9.06 3.61
N THR A 96 -1.47 9.08 2.45
CA THR A 96 -2.37 10.16 2.05
C THR A 96 -3.68 10.02 2.79
N ASP A 97 -4.04 11.07 3.52
CA ASP A 97 -5.31 11.16 4.21
C ASP A 97 -6.33 11.86 3.30
N ILE A 98 -7.39 11.15 2.92
CA ILE A 98 -8.49 11.71 2.14
C ILE A 98 -9.62 12.25 3.02
N GLY A 99 -9.44 12.22 4.34
CA GLY A 99 -10.40 12.74 5.30
C GLY A 99 -11.66 11.89 5.42
N GLN A 100 -12.78 12.57 5.72
CA GLN A 100 -14.07 11.93 5.93
C GLN A 100 -14.96 12.05 4.69
N ILE A 101 -15.41 10.91 4.19
CA ILE A 101 -16.36 10.79 3.09
C ILE A 101 -17.75 10.59 3.70
N LYS A 102 -18.65 11.54 3.40
CA LYS A 102 -20.06 11.45 3.78
C LYS A 102 -20.85 10.84 2.63
N LEU A 103 -21.46 9.68 2.88
CA LEU A 103 -22.35 9.06 1.89
C LEU A 103 -23.68 9.81 1.88
N LEU A 104 -24.16 10.11 0.67
CA LEU A 104 -25.47 10.71 0.47
C LEU A 104 -26.50 9.61 0.20
N GLN A 105 -27.66 9.73 0.83
CA GLN A 105 -28.82 8.88 0.57
C GLN A 105 -29.57 9.40 -0.65
N ASN A 106 -30.21 8.49 -1.38
CA ASN A 106 -31.09 8.80 -2.50
C ASN A 106 -32.50 8.28 -2.24
#